data_AF-A0A1L3SV62-F1
#
_entry.id   AF-A0A1L3SV62-F1
#
_cell.length_a   1.000
_cell.length_b   1.000
_cell.length_c   1.000
_cell.angle_alpha   90.00
_cell.angle_beta   90.00
_cell.angle_gamma   90.00
#
_symmetry.space_group_name_H-M   'P 1'
#
loop_
_entity.id
_entity.type
_entity.pdbx_description
1 polymer ?
#
loop_
_entity_poly.entity_id
_entity_poly.type
_entity_poly.pdbx_seq_one_letter_code
_entity_poly.pdbx_strand_id
1 'polypeptide(L)' 'MLTLGVQCWFCGEGIDETDREAVEVSVRNLWKDEDDDRRQCFYLHSICAVDRLQGATMMFSLDVFSDPN' A
#
# COMPACT_ATOMS: atom_id res chain seq x y z
N MET A 1 -14.07 -16.67 15.66
CA MET A 1 -13.18 -16.69 14.47
C MET A 1 -12.93 -15.25 14.11
N LEU A 2 -11.75 -14.72 14.43
CA LEU A 2 -11.40 -13.34 14.11
C LEU A 2 -11.10 -13.31 12.61
N THR A 3 -11.90 -12.58 11.84
CA THR A 3 -11.40 -12.01 10.59
C THR A 3 -10.20 -11.17 10.98
N LEU A 4 -8.98 -11.68 10.76
CA LEU A 4 -7.77 -10.87 10.89
C LEU A 4 -7.93 -9.78 9.83
N GLY A 5 -8.36 -8.60 10.26
CA GLY A 5 -8.54 -7.45 9.38
C GLY A 5 -7.23 -7.13 8.66
N VAL A 6 -7.32 -6.29 7.62
CA VAL A 6 -6.12 -5.83 6.91
C VAL A 6 -5.21 -5.12 7.91
N GLN A 7 -3.94 -5.51 7.98
CA GLN A 7 -2.96 -4.90 8.89
C GLN A 7 -1.94 -4.09 8.13
N CYS A 8 -1.59 -2.93 8.68
CA CYS A 8 -0.53 -2.10 8.15
C CYS A 8 0.83 -2.78 8.34
N TRP A 9 1.56 -2.98 7.25
CA TRP A 9 2.87 -3.62 7.28
C TRP A 9 3.89 -2.87 8.16
N PHE A 10 3.78 -1.54 8.25
CA PHE A 10 4.77 -0.74 8.97
C PHE A 10 4.51 -0.62 10.48
N CYS A 11 3.25 -0.50 10.92
CA CYS A 11 2.93 -0.34 12.36
C CYS A 11 2.29 -1.60 12.99
N GLY A 12 1.83 -2.56 12.19
CA GLY A 12 1.18 -3.79 12.66
C GLY A 12 -0.27 -3.61 13.12
N GLU A 13 -0.79 -2.38 13.13
CA GLU A 13 -2.17 -2.08 13.52
C GLU A 13 -3.15 -2.36 12.37
N GLY A 14 -4.42 -2.58 12.72
CA GLY A 14 -5.49 -2.77 11.75
C GLY A 14 -5.75 -1.50 10.92
N ILE A 15 -6.03 -1.68 9.64
CA ILE A 15 -6.48 -0.62 8.73
C ILE A 15 -8.00 -0.62 8.73
N ASP A 16 -8.58 0.51 9.13
CA ASP A 16 -10.02 0.71 9.17
C ASP A 16 -10.54 1.27 7.83
N GLU A 17 -11.77 0.96 7.45
CA GLU A 17 -12.40 1.46 6.21
C GLU A 17 -12.56 2.98 6.17
N THR A 18 -12.43 3.66 7.32
CA THR A 18 -12.36 5.14 7.40
C THR A 18 -11.05 5.71 6.88
N ASP A 19 -9.98 4.92 6.79
CA ASP A 19 -8.75 5.31 6.09
C ASP A 19 -8.95 5.15 4.57
N ARG A 20 -9.68 6.11 3.99
CA ARG A 20 -10.10 6.10 2.58
C ARG A 20 -8.95 6.13 1.58
N GLU A 21 -7.76 6.48 2.05
CA GLU A 21 -6.54 6.59 1.24
C GLU A 21 -5.50 5.52 1.61
N ALA A 22 -5.90 4.49 2.38
CA ALA A 22 -5.06 3.32 2.62
C ALA A 22 -4.65 2.65 1.30
N VAL A 23 -3.45 2.08 1.26
CA VAL A 23 -2.85 1.59 0.01
C VAL A 23 -2.47 0.12 0.05
N GLU A 24 -2.62 -0.53 -1.09
CA GLU A 24 -1.98 -1.81 -1.41
C GLU A 24 -0.67 -1.55 -2.16
N VAL A 25 0.43 -2.12 -1.68
CA VAL A 25 1.72 -2.11 -2.37
C VAL A 25 1.99 -3.52 -2.89
N SER A 26 2.23 -3.62 -4.19
CA SER A 26 2.55 -4.87 -4.87
C SER A 26 4.01 -4.87 -5.29
N VAL A 27 4.77 -5.86 -4.80
CA VAL A 27 6.17 -6.08 -5.13
C VAL A 27 6.29 -7.29 -6.03
N ARG A 28 6.93 -7.10 -7.19
CA ARG A 28 7.23 -8.13 -8.17
C ARG A 28 8.64 -7.95 -8.71
N ASN A 29 9.19 -8.99 -9.33
CA ASN A 29 10.46 -8.88 -10.04
C ASN A 29 10.25 -8.05 -11.33
N LEU A 30 11.01 -6.97 -11.47
CA LEU A 30 10.90 -6.01 -12.59
C LEU A 30 11.18 -6.63 -13.96
N TRP A 31 12.06 -7.63 -14.03
CA TRP A 31 12.55 -8.21 -15.29
C TRP A 31 11.89 -9.55 -15.61
N LYS A 32 10.83 -9.89 -14.90
CA LYS A 32 10.12 -11.14 -15.11
C LYS A 32 9.10 -10.99 -16.22
N ASP A 33 8.83 -12.09 -16.90
CA ASP A 33 7.81 -12.17 -17.96
C ASP A 33 6.45 -11.68 -17.42
N GLU A 34 5.69 -11.01 -18.29
CA GLU A 34 4.39 -10.43 -17.93
C GLU A 34 3.37 -11.47 -17.48
N ASP A 35 3.55 -12.73 -17.88
CA ASP A 35 2.71 -13.88 -17.51
C ASP A 35 3.03 -14.46 -16.12
N ASP A 36 4.06 -13.97 -15.42
CA ASP A 36 4.39 -14.47 -14.11
C ASP A 36 3.61 -13.77 -12.99
N ASP A 37 2.77 -14.55 -12.32
CA ASP A 37 1.84 -14.12 -11.28
C ASP A 37 2.47 -13.97 -9.88
N ARG A 38 3.78 -14.24 -9.73
CA ARG A 38 4.44 -14.17 -8.42
C ARG A 38 4.67 -12.72 -8.02
N ARG A 39 3.71 -12.22 -7.25
CA ARG A 39 3.75 -10.95 -6.55
C ARG A 39 3.53 -11.14 -5.06
N GLN A 40 4.09 -10.25 -4.27
CA GLN A 40 3.75 -10.11 -2.87
C GLN A 40 3.03 -8.78 -2.67
N CYS A 41 1.87 -8.82 -2.03
CA CYS A 41 1.12 -7.63 -1.66
C CYS A 41 1.22 -7.40 -0.15
N PHE A 42 1.28 -6.14 0.24
CA PHE A 42 1.11 -5.69 1.62
C PHE A 42 0.32 -4.39 1.66
N TYR A 43 -0.25 -4.09 2.82
CA TYR A 43 -1.18 -2.99 3.01
C TYR A 43 -0.63 -1.97 3.99
N LEU A 44 -0.91 -0.69 3.77
CA LEU A 44 -0.42 0.40 4.60
C LEU A 44 -1.56 1.38 4.91
N HIS A 45 -1.58 1.94 6.12
CA HIS A 45 -2.31 3.17 6.36
C HIS A 45 -1.79 4.28 5.44
N SER A 46 -2.67 5.19 5.06
CA SER A 46 -2.34 6.38 4.25
C SER A 46 -1.17 7.16 4.84
N ILE A 47 -1.23 7.47 6.15
CA ILE A 47 -0.18 8.20 6.86
C ILE A 47 1.14 7.42 6.91
N CYS A 48 1.10 6.10 7.13
CA CYS A 48 2.31 5.28 7.16
C CYS A 48 2.97 5.20 5.78
N ALA A 49 2.17 5.22 4.70
CA ALA A 49 2.66 5.25 3.34
C ALA A 49 3.35 6.58 3.03
N VAL A 50 2.72 7.72 3.37
CA VAL A 50 3.33 9.06 3.21
C VAL A 50 4.63 9.17 3.99
N ASP A 51 4.67 8.69 5.24
CA ASP A 51 5.88 8.85 6.06
C ASP A 51 7.05 7.99 5.56
N ARG A 52 6.78 6.80 5.00
CA ARG A 52 7.82 5.77 4.77
C ARG A 52 8.10 5.45 3.31
N LEU A 53 7.19 5.71 2.37
CA LEU A 53 7.42 5.49 0.94
C LEU A 53 8.10 6.71 0.28
N GLN A 54 9.22 7.14 0.86
CA GLN A 54 9.98 8.28 0.36
C GLN A 54 11.24 7.78 -0.38
N GLY A 55 11.23 7.93 -1.70
CA GLY A 55 12.35 7.57 -2.56
C GLY A 55 13.32 8.71 -2.76
N ALA A 56 14.54 8.39 -3.20
CA ALA A 56 15.58 9.39 -3.48
C ALA A 56 15.22 10.35 -4.65
N THR A 57 14.35 9.90 -5.56
CA THR A 57 13.96 10.63 -6.77
C THR A 57 12.46 10.84 -6.90
N MET A 58 11.67 10.26 -6.00
CA MET A 58 10.21 10.30 -6.05
C MET A 58 9.66 10.26 -4.64
N MET A 59 8.73 11.15 -4.37
CA MET A 59 7.97 11.17 -3.12
C MET A 59 6.62 10.52 -3.36
N PHE A 60 6.21 9.66 -2.45
CA PHE A 60 4.83 9.17 -2.44
C PHE A 60 3.90 10.28 -1.90
N SER A 61 2.83 10.57 -2.65
CA SER A 61 1.75 11.48 -2.25
C SER A 61 0.39 10.79 -2.45
N LEU A 62 -0.54 11.09 -1.57
CA LEU A 62 -1.92 10.55 -1.59
C LEU A 62 -2.82 11.28 -2.59
N ASP A 63 -2.44 12.48 -3.02
CA ASP A 63 -3.23 13.36 -3.92
C ASP A 63 -3.52 12.74 -5.30
N VAL A 64 -2.94 11.56 -5.60
CA VAL A 64 -3.16 10.81 -6.84
C VAL A 64 -4.45 9.98 -6.79
N PHE A 65 -4.99 9.70 -5.60
CA PHE A 65 -6.13 8.78 -5.41
C PHE A 65 -7.47 9.48 -5.16
N SER A 66 -7.43 10.79 -4.92
CA SER A 66 -8.59 11.66 -4.69
C SER A 66 -8.94 12.43 -5.98
N ASP A 67 -9.28 11.72 -7.06
CA ASP A 67 -10.00 12.34 -8.17
C ASP A 67 -11.34 12.88 -7.62
N PRO A 68 -11.70 14.16 -7.82
CA PRO A 68 -13.02 14.64 -7.46
C PRO A 68 -14.03 13.94 -8.36
N ASN A 69 -15.00 13.25 -7.77
CA ASN A 69 -16.21 12.80 -8.47
C ASN A 69 -16.81 13.91 -9.34
#